data_AF-A0AAD0VPD1-F1
#
_entry.id   AF-A0AAD0VPD1-F1
#
_cell.length_a   1.000
_cell.length_b   1.000
_cell.length_c   1.000
_cell.angle_alpha   90.00
_cell.angle_beta   90.00
_cell.angle_gamma   90.00
#
_symmetry.space_group_name_H-M   'P 1'
#
loop_
_entity.id
_entity.type
_entity.pdbx_description
1 polymer ?
#
loop_
_entity_poly.entity_id
_entity_poly.type
_entity_poly.pdbx_seq_one_letter_code
_entity_poly.pdbx_strand_id
1 'polypeptide(L)'
;MSPSLQVVLTCCYSLFLLTVAWLLDVLGRHSARMSREWKTTNFVYHDDRDGWKCHEDHWLWPASFDPQKRVVRYRGQHEICGRCPVKDTCSPTMTVREVTMPVDPWPYSEAGLFHRGMTVCVMVAALALPGGMLFVARTVAEVVTLIATIAIVCLALVPTAASIRRRPVDIPEGLPLETSVPDTGTAHDDGRVRVLGVHGQATTDRAGDEADRLIARYGSRWRSGRTRYRSVEQAAAVEAEVRGTYDRGRYYRGADDVDADRSRT
;
A
#
# COMPACT_ATOMS: atom_id res chain seq x y z
N MET A 1 -45.28 6.97 26.60
CA MET A 1 -44.77 5.74 25.95
C MET A 1 -44.66 4.67 27.02
N SER A 2 -45.16 3.44 26.81
CA SER A 2 -45.08 2.39 27.82
C SER A 2 -43.62 1.91 28.01
N PRO A 3 -43.19 1.54 29.24
CA PRO A 3 -41.82 1.11 29.50
C PRO A 3 -41.41 -0.08 28.62
N SER A 4 -42.32 -1.02 28.39
CA SER A 4 -42.06 -2.20 27.56
C SER A 4 -41.86 -1.84 26.09
N LEU A 5 -42.55 -0.80 25.58
CA LEU A 5 -42.31 -0.29 24.22
C LEU A 5 -40.92 0.36 24.09
N GLN A 6 -40.45 1.07 25.13
CA GLN A 6 -39.10 1.63 25.14
C GLN A 6 -38.04 0.53 25.08
N VAL A 7 -38.21 -0.56 25.82
CA VAL A 7 -37.28 -1.70 25.79
C VAL A 7 -37.25 -2.33 24.40
N VAL A 8 -38.41 -2.58 23.79
CA VAL A 8 -38.49 -3.16 22.43
C VAL A 8 -37.78 -2.25 21.41
N LEU A 9 -38.05 -0.94 21.43
CA LEU A 9 -37.41 0.01 20.52
C LEU A 9 -35.89 0.06 20.71
N THR A 10 -35.42 0.04 21.96
CA THR A 10 -33.99 -0.01 22.29
C THR A 10 -33.34 -1.27 21.72
N CYS A 11 -33.96 -2.44 21.90
CA CYS A 11 -33.46 -3.69 21.36
C CYS A 11 -33.43 -3.67 19.82
N CYS A 12 -34.51 -3.24 19.17
CA CYS A 12 -34.57 -3.11 17.71
C CYS A 12 -33.50 -2.16 17.17
N TYR A 13 -33.29 -1.01 17.80
CA TYR A 13 -32.28 -0.05 17.38
C TYR A 13 -30.85 -0.59 17.57
N SER A 14 -30.62 -1.34 18.64
CA SER A 14 -29.31 -1.99 18.88
C SER A 14 -28.99 -3.03 17.80
N LEU A 15 -29.98 -3.85 17.41
CA LEU A 15 -29.84 -4.80 16.31
C LEU A 15 -29.68 -4.11 14.95
N PHE A 16 -30.34 -2.96 14.74
CA PHE A 16 -30.13 -2.13 13.57
C PHE A 16 -28.68 -1.61 13.51
N LEU A 17 -28.14 -1.07 14.60
CA LEU A 17 -26.73 -0.65 14.66
C LEU A 17 -25.76 -1.80 14.41
N LEU A 18 -26.04 -2.99 14.93
CA LEU A 18 -25.24 -4.19 14.65
C LEU A 18 -25.26 -4.52 13.14
N THR A 19 -26.42 -4.39 12.49
CA THR A 19 -26.56 -4.59 11.04
C THR A 19 -25.78 -3.54 10.26
N VAL A 20 -25.85 -2.27 10.65
CA VAL A 20 -25.06 -1.18 10.06
C VAL A 20 -23.56 -1.45 10.20
N ALA A 21 -23.10 -1.88 11.38
CA ALA A 21 -21.70 -2.25 11.62
C ALA A 21 -21.24 -3.37 10.67
N TRP A 22 -22.05 -4.40 10.50
CA TRP A 22 -21.78 -5.48 9.54
C TRP A 22 -21.69 -4.99 8.10
N LEU A 23 -22.62 -4.11 7.68
CA LEU A 23 -22.60 -3.51 6.34
C LEU A 23 -21.35 -2.67 6.09
N LEU A 24 -20.89 -1.89 7.08
CA LEU A 24 -19.65 -1.12 6.99
C LEU A 24 -18.43 -2.02 6.79
N ASP A 25 -18.35 -3.18 7.46
CA ASP A 25 -17.26 -4.15 7.26
C ASP A 25 -17.30 -4.79 5.87
N VAL A 26 -18.49 -5.12 5.35
CA VAL A 26 -18.67 -5.65 3.98
C VAL A 26 -18.29 -4.61 2.94
N LEU A 27 -18.77 -3.38 3.08
CA LEU A 27 -18.49 -2.29 2.14
C LEU A 27 -17.01 -1.89 2.18
N GLY A 28 -16.39 -1.89 3.37
CA GLY A 28 -14.95 -1.69 3.54
C GLY A 28 -14.14 -2.72 2.78
N ARG A 29 -14.49 -4.02 2.89
CA ARG A 29 -13.86 -5.09 2.11
C ARG A 29 -13.99 -4.88 0.61
N HIS A 30 -15.19 -4.56 0.16
CA HIS A 30 -15.47 -4.36 -1.25
C HIS A 30 -14.69 -3.16 -1.81
N SER A 31 -14.71 -2.02 -1.11
CA SER A 31 -13.97 -0.82 -1.48
C SER A 31 -12.47 -1.08 -1.52
N ALA A 32 -11.91 -1.78 -0.53
CA ALA A 32 -10.50 -2.13 -0.49
C ALA A 32 -10.11 -3.03 -1.67
N ARG A 33 -10.96 -4.00 -2.04
CA ARG A 33 -10.74 -4.86 -3.20
C ARG A 33 -10.78 -4.07 -4.51
N MET A 34 -11.80 -3.23 -4.70
CA MET A 34 -11.93 -2.36 -5.89
C MET A 34 -10.74 -1.40 -6.02
N SER A 35 -10.30 -0.79 -4.92
CA SER A 35 -9.14 0.10 -4.92
C SER A 35 -7.84 -0.63 -5.30
N ARG A 36 -7.67 -1.89 -4.88
CA ARG A 36 -6.53 -2.73 -5.29
C ARG A 36 -6.61 -3.02 -6.79
N GLU A 37 -7.77 -3.48 -7.26
CA GLU A 37 -7.98 -3.81 -8.68
C GLU A 37 -7.71 -2.61 -9.59
N TRP A 38 -8.17 -1.40 -9.24
CA TRP A 38 -7.91 -0.19 -10.04
C TRP A 38 -6.44 0.21 -10.15
N LYS A 39 -5.64 -0.04 -9.11
CA LYS A 39 -4.19 0.24 -9.15
C LYS A 39 -3.43 -0.76 -10.01
N THR A 40 -4.00 -1.94 -10.21
CA THR A 40 -3.37 -3.07 -10.89
C THR A 40 -4.08 -3.47 -12.18
N THR A 41 -5.02 -2.69 -12.73
CA THR A 41 -5.88 -3.07 -13.87
C THR A 41 -5.13 -3.64 -15.09
N ASN A 42 -3.88 -3.20 -15.32
CA ASN A 42 -3.03 -3.68 -16.43
C ASN A 42 -1.93 -4.66 -16.00
N PHE A 43 -2.01 -5.18 -14.77
CA PHE A 43 -1.03 -6.05 -14.15
C PHE A 43 -1.73 -7.26 -13.53
N VAL A 44 -1.24 -8.45 -13.86
CA VAL A 44 -1.75 -9.72 -13.30
C VAL A 44 -0.74 -10.26 -12.33
N TYR A 45 -1.16 -10.52 -11.09
CA TYR A 45 -0.30 -11.17 -10.11
C TYR A 45 -0.26 -12.68 -10.38
N HIS A 46 0.93 -13.26 -10.24
CA HIS A 46 1.16 -14.68 -10.43
C HIS A 46 1.81 -15.28 -9.18
N ASP A 47 1.06 -16.12 -8.47
CA ASP A 47 1.50 -16.77 -7.23
C ASP A 47 2.71 -17.70 -7.45
N ASP A 48 2.87 -18.31 -8.63
CA ASP A 48 3.93 -19.27 -8.94
C ASP A 48 5.33 -18.65 -9.05
N ARG A 49 5.39 -17.33 -9.25
CA ARG A 49 6.65 -16.58 -9.34
C ARG A 49 6.75 -15.46 -8.32
N ASP A 50 5.71 -15.24 -7.52
CA ASP A 50 5.59 -14.08 -6.63
C ASP A 50 5.97 -12.77 -7.35
N GLY A 51 5.24 -12.50 -8.43
CA GLY A 51 5.54 -11.39 -9.32
C GLY A 51 4.32 -10.91 -10.09
N TRP A 52 4.38 -9.66 -10.54
CA TRP A 52 3.33 -9.07 -11.37
C TRP A 52 3.76 -9.10 -12.83
N LYS A 53 2.84 -9.45 -13.73
CA LYS A 53 3.06 -9.41 -15.18
C LYS A 53 2.30 -8.24 -15.78
N CYS A 54 2.95 -7.43 -16.58
CA CYS A 54 2.30 -6.32 -17.30
C CYS A 54 1.62 -6.80 -18.59
N HIS A 55 0.80 -5.95 -19.19
CA HIS A 55 0.12 -6.21 -20.47
C HIS A 55 1.05 -6.52 -21.67
N GLU A 56 2.30 -6.09 -21.63
CA GLU A 56 3.36 -6.46 -22.61
C GLU A 56 4.11 -7.75 -22.20
N ASP A 57 3.52 -8.56 -21.32
CA ASP A 57 4.04 -9.83 -20.84
C ASP A 57 5.40 -9.76 -20.10
N HIS A 58 5.76 -8.60 -19.56
CA HIS A 58 6.99 -8.41 -18.78
C HIS A 58 6.75 -8.43 -17.28
N TRP A 59 7.73 -8.93 -16.52
CA TRP A 59 7.63 -9.13 -15.08
C TRP A 59 8.09 -7.92 -14.26
N LEU A 60 7.40 -7.70 -13.16
CA LEU A 60 7.77 -6.83 -12.06
C LEU A 60 8.06 -7.71 -10.85
N TRP A 61 9.29 -7.61 -10.37
CA TRP A 61 9.82 -8.43 -9.28
C TRP A 61 9.81 -7.65 -7.97
N PRO A 62 9.70 -8.33 -6.82
CA PRO A 62 9.78 -7.67 -5.53
C PRO A 62 11.17 -7.07 -5.34
N ALA A 63 11.22 -5.75 -5.10
CA ALA A 63 12.44 -4.95 -5.08
C ALA A 63 12.80 -4.45 -3.68
N SER A 64 11.82 -4.03 -2.89
CA SER A 64 12.03 -3.57 -1.51
C SER A 64 10.79 -3.80 -0.65
N PHE A 65 10.99 -3.84 0.67
CA PHE A 65 9.93 -3.87 1.67
C PHE A 65 10.01 -2.62 2.54
N ASP A 66 8.90 -1.89 2.67
CA ASP A 66 8.76 -0.78 3.63
C ASP A 66 8.21 -1.36 4.94
N PRO A 67 9.03 -1.44 6.02
CA PRO A 67 8.60 -2.03 7.28
C PRO A 67 7.59 -1.17 8.05
N GLN A 68 7.53 0.14 7.81
CA GLN A 68 6.57 1.02 8.46
C GLN A 68 5.17 0.81 7.87
N LYS A 69 5.08 0.76 6.54
CA LYS A 69 3.79 0.59 5.83
C LYS A 69 3.42 -0.87 5.57
N ARG A 70 4.35 -1.81 5.81
CA ARG A 70 4.21 -3.25 5.53
C ARG A 70 3.76 -3.51 4.09
N VAL A 71 4.41 -2.83 3.15
CA VAL A 71 4.18 -2.97 1.71
C VAL A 71 5.44 -3.48 1.03
N VAL A 72 5.25 -4.36 0.04
CA VAL A 72 6.32 -4.76 -0.89
C VAL A 72 6.18 -3.91 -2.14
N ARG A 73 7.29 -3.31 -2.57
CA ARG A 73 7.39 -2.66 -3.87
C ARG A 73 7.83 -3.68 -4.91
N TYR A 74 7.02 -3.85 -5.93
CA TYR A 74 7.35 -4.61 -7.13
C TYR A 74 7.81 -3.62 -8.20
N ARG A 75 8.97 -3.88 -8.79
CA ARG A 75 9.60 -2.98 -9.76
C ARG A 75 9.89 -3.72 -11.06
N GLY A 76 9.57 -3.07 -12.18
CA GLY A 76 9.97 -3.54 -13.50
C GLY A 76 11.48 -3.37 -13.70
N GLN A 77 12.07 -4.23 -14.52
CA GLN A 77 13.51 -4.15 -14.80
C GLN A 77 13.81 -2.94 -15.67
N HIS A 78 14.81 -2.14 -15.30
CA HIS A 78 15.19 -0.90 -16.03
C HIS A 78 15.52 -1.18 -17.49
N GLU A 79 16.24 -2.26 -17.76
CA GLU A 79 16.63 -2.66 -19.10
C GLU A 79 15.46 -3.04 -20.00
N ILE A 80 14.37 -3.53 -19.40
CA ILE A 80 13.14 -3.91 -20.09
C ILE A 80 12.21 -2.70 -20.23
N CYS A 81 11.77 -2.16 -19.10
CA CYS A 81 10.79 -1.07 -19.06
C CYS A 81 11.29 0.20 -19.75
N GLY A 82 12.59 0.53 -19.64
CA GLY A 82 13.19 1.69 -20.30
C GLY A 82 13.18 1.62 -21.83
N ARG A 83 13.03 0.43 -22.41
CA ARG A 83 13.06 0.21 -23.87
C ARG A 83 11.69 -0.20 -24.43
N CYS A 84 10.67 -0.28 -23.58
CA CYS A 84 9.33 -0.70 -23.94
C CYS A 84 8.66 0.34 -24.86
N PRO A 85 8.05 -0.06 -25.99
CA PRO A 85 7.45 0.88 -26.95
C PRO A 85 6.25 1.65 -26.39
N VAL A 86 5.58 1.11 -25.38
CA VAL A 86 4.43 1.72 -24.71
C VAL A 86 4.81 2.40 -23.38
N LYS A 87 6.10 2.66 -23.13
CA LYS A 87 6.57 3.27 -21.87
C LYS A 87 5.83 4.56 -21.54
N ASP A 88 5.73 5.48 -22.51
CA ASP A 88 5.16 6.83 -22.28
C ASP A 88 3.68 6.78 -21.84
N THR A 89 2.94 5.73 -22.24
CA THR A 89 1.55 5.52 -21.83
C THR A 89 1.43 4.66 -20.56
N CYS A 90 2.38 3.75 -20.32
CA CYS A 90 2.38 2.83 -19.18
C CYS A 90 2.96 3.43 -17.89
N SER A 91 4.02 4.22 -18.00
CA SER A 91 4.72 4.91 -16.91
C SER A 91 5.27 6.24 -17.45
N PRO A 92 4.49 7.33 -17.37
CA PRO A 92 4.89 8.63 -17.91
C PRO A 92 6.08 9.26 -17.16
N THR A 93 6.41 8.75 -15.96
CA THR A 93 7.63 9.12 -15.25
C THR A 93 8.85 8.40 -15.84
N MET A 94 10.02 9.05 -15.77
CA MET A 94 11.28 8.48 -16.26
C MET A 94 11.67 7.16 -15.57
N THR A 95 11.12 6.91 -14.38
CA THR A 95 11.32 5.69 -13.60
C THR A 95 10.65 4.47 -14.25
N VAL A 96 11.16 3.30 -13.90
CA VAL A 96 10.48 2.04 -14.19
C VAL A 96 9.13 1.98 -13.50
N ARG A 97 8.23 1.18 -14.06
CA ARG A 97 6.93 0.94 -13.46
C ARG A 97 7.10 0.26 -12.11
N GLU A 98 6.43 0.82 -11.11
CA GLU A 98 6.35 0.26 -9.76
C GLU A 98 4.89 -0.05 -9.40
N VAL A 99 4.70 -1.15 -8.68
CA VAL A 99 3.42 -1.55 -8.10
C VAL A 99 3.66 -1.82 -6.62
N THR A 100 2.91 -1.17 -5.74
CA THR A 100 2.98 -1.42 -4.31
C THR A 100 1.86 -2.36 -3.89
N MET A 101 2.23 -3.42 -3.17
CA MET A 101 1.29 -4.41 -2.66
C MET A 101 1.38 -4.47 -1.14
N PRO A 102 0.26 -4.29 -0.42
CA PRO A 102 0.24 -4.55 1.02
C PRO A 102 0.45 -6.05 1.28
N VAL A 103 1.33 -6.35 2.22
CA VAL A 103 1.62 -7.72 2.68
C VAL A 103 0.48 -8.26 3.52
N ASP A 104 -0.13 -7.39 4.33
CA ASP A 104 -1.20 -7.79 5.23
C ASP A 104 -2.53 -8.01 4.46
N PRO A 105 -3.14 -9.20 4.54
CA PRO A 105 -4.46 -9.43 3.97
C PRO A 105 -5.51 -8.67 4.77
N TRP A 106 -6.68 -8.45 4.18
CA TRP A 106 -7.84 -8.00 4.95
C TRP A 106 -8.16 -9.05 6.04
N PRO A 107 -8.47 -8.67 7.29
CA PRO A 107 -8.71 -7.32 7.83
C PRO A 107 -7.47 -6.62 8.44
N TYR A 108 -6.27 -7.16 8.27
CA TYR A 108 -5.07 -6.74 9.01
C TYR A 108 -4.28 -5.62 8.32
N SER A 109 -4.62 -5.28 7.07
CA SER A 109 -4.10 -4.09 6.39
C SER A 109 -4.49 -2.80 7.13
N GLU A 110 -3.76 -1.71 6.93
CA GLU A 110 -4.08 -0.42 7.58
C GLU A 110 -5.52 0.04 7.32
N ALA A 111 -5.98 -0.09 6.07
CA ALA A 111 -7.37 0.19 5.71
C ALA A 111 -8.34 -0.79 6.40
N GLY A 112 -7.99 -2.07 6.47
CA GLY A 112 -8.79 -3.09 7.18
C GLY A 112 -8.94 -2.78 8.66
N LEU A 113 -7.85 -2.39 9.32
CA LEU A 113 -7.84 -2.02 10.74
C LEU A 113 -8.65 -0.75 10.99
N PHE A 114 -8.58 0.25 10.10
CA PHE A 114 -9.41 1.46 10.19
C PHE A 114 -10.91 1.11 10.11
N HIS A 115 -11.31 0.31 9.13
CA HIS A 115 -12.70 -0.13 8.98
C HIS A 115 -13.17 -1.03 10.14
N ARG A 116 -12.31 -1.93 10.63
CA ARG A 116 -12.59 -2.74 11.83
C ARG A 116 -12.75 -1.88 13.07
N GLY A 117 -11.92 -0.84 13.24
CA GLY A 117 -12.03 0.13 14.33
C GLY A 117 -13.39 0.85 14.31
N MET A 118 -13.80 1.39 13.16
CA MET A 118 -15.13 1.99 13.01
C MET A 118 -16.26 1.00 13.32
N THR A 119 -16.16 -0.23 12.83
CA THR A 119 -17.14 -1.30 13.08
C THR A 119 -17.27 -1.58 14.58
N VAL A 120 -16.15 -1.69 15.29
CA VAL A 120 -16.12 -1.88 16.76
C VAL A 120 -16.75 -0.69 17.49
N CYS A 121 -16.47 0.55 17.09
CA CYS A 121 -17.09 1.74 17.69
C CYS A 121 -18.62 1.71 17.58
N VAL A 122 -19.17 1.34 16.42
CA VAL A 122 -20.63 1.22 16.21
C VAL A 122 -21.22 0.09 17.07
N MET A 123 -20.53 -1.05 17.18
CA MET A 123 -20.97 -2.15 18.05
C MET A 123 -20.95 -1.78 19.54
N VAL A 124 -19.97 -0.99 19.99
CA VAL A 124 -19.93 -0.46 21.36
C VAL A 124 -21.10 0.49 21.61
N ALA A 125 -21.43 1.36 20.65
CA ALA A 125 -22.62 2.21 20.74
C ALA A 125 -23.91 1.37 20.79
N ALA A 126 -23.98 0.26 20.05
CA ALA A 126 -25.09 -0.69 20.11
C ALA A 126 -25.23 -1.39 21.47
N LEU A 127 -24.15 -1.54 22.25
CA LEU A 127 -24.20 -2.07 23.61
C LEU A 127 -24.60 -1.03 24.66
N ALA A 128 -24.24 0.23 24.46
CA ALA A 128 -24.48 1.29 25.43
C ALA A 128 -25.99 1.49 25.72
N LEU A 129 -26.83 1.36 24.69
CA LEU A 129 -28.28 1.55 24.80
C LEU A 129 -28.98 0.49 25.68
N PRO A 130 -28.87 -0.83 25.40
CA PRO A 130 -29.49 -1.85 26.24
C PRO A 130 -28.80 -1.92 27.61
N GLY A 131 -27.51 -1.59 27.71
CA GLY A 131 -26.81 -1.45 28.98
C GLY A 131 -27.37 -0.32 29.86
N GLY A 132 -27.67 0.84 29.27
CA GLY A 132 -28.37 1.93 29.97
C GLY A 132 -29.79 1.55 30.36
N MET A 133 -30.52 0.87 29.47
CA MET A 133 -31.91 0.49 29.70
C MET A 133 -32.08 -0.57 30.80
N LEU A 134 -31.04 -1.37 31.08
CA LEU A 134 -31.01 -2.34 32.19
C LEU A 134 -31.24 -1.69 33.56
N PHE A 135 -30.79 -0.44 33.77
CA PHE A 135 -30.98 0.28 35.04
C PHE A 135 -32.43 0.73 35.28
N VAL A 136 -33.27 0.74 34.24
CA VAL A 136 -34.65 1.24 34.28
C VAL A 136 -35.67 0.11 34.06
N ALA A 137 -35.20 -1.09 33.70
CA ALA A 137 -36.04 -2.27 33.50
C ALA A 137 -36.79 -2.64 34.79
N ARG A 138 -38.08 -2.93 34.67
CA ARG A 138 -38.96 -3.18 35.82
C ARG A 138 -39.46 -4.61 35.92
N THR A 139 -39.41 -5.35 34.81
CA THR A 139 -39.91 -6.73 34.73
C THR A 139 -38.82 -7.70 34.34
N VAL A 140 -38.98 -8.97 34.74
CA VAL A 140 -38.06 -10.06 34.37
C VAL A 140 -37.99 -10.22 32.85
N ALA A 141 -39.12 -10.09 32.16
CA ALA A 141 -39.16 -10.19 30.69
C ALA A 141 -38.32 -9.09 30.01
N GLU A 142 -38.38 -7.85 30.52
CA GLU A 142 -37.55 -6.74 30.00
C GLU A 142 -36.07 -7.02 30.22
N VAL A 143 -35.68 -7.47 31.41
CA VAL A 143 -34.28 -7.81 31.74
C VAL A 143 -33.76 -8.93 30.84
N VAL A 144 -34.53 -10.01 30.67
CA VAL A 144 -34.14 -11.14 29.80
C VAL A 144 -33.96 -10.67 28.35
N THR A 145 -34.85 -9.82 27.84
CA THR A 145 -34.77 -9.30 26.47
C THR A 145 -33.52 -8.43 26.26
N LEU A 146 -33.19 -7.58 27.23
CA LEU A 146 -32.00 -6.73 27.19
C LEU A 146 -30.70 -7.55 27.26
N ILE A 147 -30.64 -8.53 28.17
CA ILE A 147 -29.49 -9.44 28.30
C ILE A 147 -29.29 -10.26 27.03
N ALA A 148 -30.37 -10.79 26.44
CA ALA A 148 -30.30 -11.53 25.19
C ALA A 148 -29.75 -10.65 24.05
N THR A 149 -30.20 -9.40 23.95
CA THR A 149 -29.70 -8.44 22.95
C THR A 149 -28.22 -8.12 23.16
N ILE A 150 -27.80 -7.88 24.41
CA ILE A 150 -26.38 -7.66 24.76
C ILE A 150 -25.54 -8.87 24.39
N ALA A 151 -26.02 -10.08 24.69
CA ALA A 151 -25.30 -11.31 24.36
C ALA A 151 -25.09 -11.44 22.84
N ILE A 152 -26.10 -11.16 22.02
CA ILE A 152 -25.99 -11.16 20.55
C ILE A 152 -24.93 -10.18 20.08
N VAL A 153 -24.94 -8.94 20.58
CA VAL A 153 -23.95 -7.93 20.18
C VAL A 153 -22.54 -8.33 20.64
N CYS A 154 -22.39 -8.86 21.86
CA CYS A 154 -21.11 -9.36 22.38
C CYS A 154 -20.55 -10.52 21.55
N LEU A 155 -21.40 -11.45 21.10
CA LEU A 155 -20.99 -12.57 20.24
C LEU A 155 -20.39 -12.08 18.91
N ALA A 156 -20.83 -10.94 18.39
CA ALA A 156 -20.25 -10.32 17.19
C ALA A 156 -19.04 -9.43 17.52
N LEU A 157 -19.10 -8.66 18.61
CA LEU A 157 -18.08 -7.70 18.99
C LEU A 157 -16.76 -8.37 19.40
N VAL A 158 -16.81 -9.40 20.24
CA VAL A 158 -15.61 -10.06 20.77
C VAL A 158 -14.68 -10.59 19.66
N PRO A 159 -15.14 -11.41 18.69
CA PRO A 159 -14.25 -11.88 17.62
C PRO A 159 -13.77 -10.73 16.72
N THR A 160 -14.63 -9.73 16.46
CA THR A 160 -14.28 -8.55 15.66
C THR A 160 -13.16 -7.76 16.33
N ALA A 161 -13.27 -7.48 17.63
CA ALA A 161 -12.25 -6.77 18.39
C ALA A 161 -10.96 -7.60 18.56
N ALA A 162 -11.09 -8.92 18.78
CA ALA A 162 -9.95 -9.82 18.86
C ALA A 162 -9.15 -9.87 17.56
N SER A 163 -9.81 -9.76 16.40
CA SER A 163 -9.15 -9.75 15.09
C SER A 163 -8.21 -8.56 14.90
N ILE A 164 -8.45 -7.41 15.55
CA ILE A 164 -7.60 -6.23 15.43
C ILE A 164 -6.21 -6.47 16.07
N ARG A 165 -6.14 -7.31 17.09
CA ARG A 165 -4.91 -7.54 17.87
C ARG A 165 -3.97 -8.57 17.26
N ARG A 166 -4.47 -9.46 16.41
CA ARG A 166 -3.67 -10.55 15.82
C ARG A 166 -3.23 -10.13 14.42
N ARG A 167 -1.95 -9.86 14.19
CA ARG A 167 -1.41 -9.69 12.83
C ARG A 167 -0.74 -11.00 12.40
N PRO A 168 -1.26 -11.71 11.38
CA PRO A 168 -0.78 -13.06 11.08
C PRO A 168 0.42 -13.12 10.13
N VAL A 169 0.93 -11.99 9.61
CA VAL A 169 1.98 -12.03 8.58
C VAL A 169 3.32 -11.58 9.13
N ASP A 170 4.34 -12.41 8.96
CA ASP A 170 5.73 -12.07 9.30
C ASP A 170 6.35 -11.16 8.23
N ILE A 171 7.44 -10.49 8.59
CA ILE A 171 8.20 -9.66 7.65
C ILE A 171 8.82 -10.60 6.60
N PRO A 172 8.63 -10.36 5.28
CA PRO A 172 9.26 -11.21 4.28
C PRO A 172 10.78 -11.16 4.43
N GLU A 173 11.39 -12.32 4.68
CA GLU A 173 12.85 -12.43 4.85
C GLU A 173 13.58 -12.18 3.52
N GLY A 174 14.68 -11.44 3.57
CA GLY A 174 15.55 -11.22 2.40
C GLY A 174 15.16 -10.05 1.48
N LEU A 175 14.10 -9.30 1.78
CA LEU A 175 13.83 -8.03 1.10
C LEU A 175 14.66 -6.89 1.70
N PRO A 176 15.33 -6.05 0.89
CA PRO A 176 15.96 -4.85 1.43
C PRO A 176 14.89 -3.95 2.03
N LEU A 177 15.17 -3.50 3.27
CA LEU A 177 14.30 -2.61 4.03
C LEU A 177 14.48 -1.19 3.50
N GLU A 178 13.38 -0.56 3.06
CA GLU A 178 13.38 0.85 2.70
C GLU A 178 13.43 1.66 4.01
N THR A 179 14.55 2.33 4.29
CA THR A 179 14.62 3.33 5.36
C THR A 179 14.08 4.65 4.80
N SER A 180 13.27 5.38 5.57
CA SER A 180 12.54 6.57 5.13
C SER A 180 13.40 7.83 4.89
N VAL A 181 14.68 7.68 4.55
CA VAL A 181 15.58 8.78 4.19
C VAL A 181 15.50 8.97 2.67
N PRO A 182 15.25 10.19 2.16
CA PRO A 182 15.25 10.42 0.72
C PRO A 182 16.66 10.18 0.18
N ASP A 183 16.81 9.25 -0.77
CA ASP A 183 18.03 9.03 -1.55
C ASP A 183 18.29 10.25 -2.45
N THR A 184 18.76 11.35 -1.87
CA THR A 184 19.63 12.31 -2.56
C THR A 184 21.05 11.78 -2.42
N GLY A 185 21.36 10.72 -3.15
CA GLY A 185 22.67 10.07 -3.06
C GLY A 185 22.71 8.89 -3.99
N THR A 186 23.40 9.06 -5.11
CA THR A 186 23.81 7.99 -6.02
C THR A 186 24.53 6.88 -5.24
N ALA A 187 23.82 5.83 -4.85
CA ALA A 187 24.42 4.54 -4.52
C ALA A 187 24.28 3.64 -5.75
N HIS A 188 25.22 3.80 -6.67
CA HIS A 188 25.60 2.71 -7.56
C HIS A 188 26.38 1.71 -6.70
N ASP A 189 25.66 0.87 -5.97
CA ASP A 189 26.26 -0.27 -5.28
C ASP A 189 25.92 -1.52 -6.10
N ASP A 190 26.96 -2.23 -6.54
CA ASP A 190 26.90 -3.46 -7.33
C ASP A 190 26.29 -4.66 -6.55
N GLY A 191 25.72 -4.41 -5.36
CA GLY A 191 25.05 -5.38 -4.52
C GLY A 191 23.65 -5.72 -5.02
N ARG A 192 23.54 -6.71 -5.92
CA ARG A 192 22.26 -7.40 -6.17
C ARG A 192 21.73 -8.00 -4.86
N VAL A 193 20.83 -7.29 -4.17
CA VAL A 193 20.19 -7.81 -2.95
C VAL A 193 19.32 -8.99 -3.33
N ARG A 194 19.74 -10.21 -2.95
CA ARG A 194 19.01 -11.45 -3.23
C ARG A 194 17.74 -11.52 -2.41
N VAL A 195 16.64 -11.13 -3.02
CA VAL A 195 15.30 -11.32 -2.49
C VAL A 195 14.91 -12.78 -2.70
N LEU A 196 14.57 -13.53 -1.65
CA LEU A 196 14.09 -14.90 -1.81
C LEU A 196 12.60 -14.86 -2.15
N GLY A 197 12.22 -15.47 -3.27
CA GLY A 197 10.81 -15.66 -3.58
C GLY A 197 10.18 -16.70 -2.66
N VAL A 198 8.84 -16.81 -2.68
CA VAL A 198 8.06 -17.83 -1.96
C VAL A 198 8.60 -19.27 -2.14
N HIS A 199 9.34 -19.54 -3.23
CA HIS A 199 9.95 -20.82 -3.56
C HIS A 199 11.45 -20.96 -3.21
N GLY A 200 12.02 -20.04 -2.42
CA GLY A 200 13.41 -20.14 -1.94
C GLY A 200 14.51 -19.89 -2.99
N GLN A 201 14.15 -19.51 -4.21
CA GLN A 201 15.09 -19.02 -5.22
C GLN A 201 15.24 -17.50 -5.12
N ALA A 202 16.45 -16.97 -5.27
CA ALA A 202 16.66 -15.53 -5.34
C ALA A 202 15.94 -14.95 -6.57
N THR A 203 14.92 -14.10 -6.36
CA THR A 203 14.16 -13.43 -7.40
C THR A 203 15.04 -12.49 -8.22
N THR A 204 16.15 -11.97 -7.69
CA THR A 204 17.12 -11.20 -8.49
C THR A 204 17.85 -12.03 -9.52
N ASP A 205 18.17 -13.28 -9.18
CA ASP A 205 18.83 -14.21 -10.10
C ASP A 205 17.82 -14.59 -11.20
N ARG A 206 16.58 -14.90 -10.81
CA ARG A 206 15.47 -15.15 -11.74
C ARG A 206 15.16 -13.94 -12.64
N ALA A 207 15.16 -12.74 -12.07
CA ALA A 207 14.93 -11.50 -12.78
C ALA A 207 16.03 -11.25 -13.81
N GLY A 208 17.30 -11.44 -13.44
CA GLY A 208 18.44 -11.33 -14.34
C GLY A 208 18.35 -12.33 -15.51
N ASP A 209 18.12 -13.61 -15.19
CA ASP A 209 17.98 -14.66 -16.21
C ASP A 209 16.85 -14.36 -17.20
N GLU A 210 15.73 -13.82 -16.71
CA GLU A 210 14.61 -13.44 -17.56
C GLU A 210 14.88 -12.18 -18.39
N ALA A 211 15.60 -11.20 -17.83
CA ALA A 211 16.09 -10.03 -18.56
C ALA A 211 16.92 -10.44 -19.77
N ASP A 212 17.92 -11.30 -19.53
CA ASP A 212 18.84 -11.76 -20.55
C ASP A 212 18.12 -12.53 -21.66
N ARG A 213 17.18 -13.42 -21.29
CA ARG A 213 16.34 -14.15 -22.26
C ARG A 213 15.49 -13.22 -23.11
N LEU A 214 14.86 -12.21 -22.51
CA LEU A 214 14.00 -11.27 -23.22
C LEU A 214 14.80 -10.30 -24.10
N ILE A 215 15.97 -9.85 -23.64
CA ILE A 215 16.89 -9.05 -24.44
C ILE A 215 17.42 -9.85 -25.63
N ALA A 216 17.74 -11.14 -25.45
CA ALA A 216 18.12 -12.00 -26.55
C ALA A 216 16.97 -12.19 -27.57
N ARG A 217 15.74 -12.37 -27.09
CA ARG A 217 14.55 -12.59 -27.93
C ARG A 217 14.10 -11.34 -28.69
N TYR A 218 14.08 -10.18 -28.04
CA TYR A 218 13.49 -8.95 -28.59
C TYR A 218 14.51 -7.86 -28.93
N GLY A 219 15.79 -8.10 -28.67
CA GLY A 219 16.85 -7.10 -28.80
C GLY A 219 17.01 -6.51 -30.20
N SER A 220 16.58 -7.20 -31.26
CA SER A 220 16.55 -6.67 -32.63
C SER A 220 15.41 -5.67 -32.85
N ARG A 221 14.20 -5.99 -32.36
CA ARG A 221 13.01 -5.10 -32.43
C ARG A 221 13.17 -3.85 -31.56
N TRP A 222 13.88 -3.97 -30.44
CA TRP A 222 14.07 -2.88 -29.47
C TRP A 222 15.29 -2.00 -29.76
N ARG A 223 16.16 -2.41 -30.71
CA ARG A 223 17.32 -1.62 -31.15
C ARG A 223 16.93 -0.30 -31.81
N SER A 224 15.78 -0.22 -32.49
CA SER A 224 15.30 1.03 -33.10
C SER A 224 14.85 2.06 -32.05
N GLY A 225 14.39 1.63 -30.87
CA GLY A 225 14.04 2.50 -29.74
C GLY A 225 15.22 2.88 -28.84
N ARG A 226 16.31 2.09 -28.84
CA ARG A 226 17.52 2.30 -28.02
C ARG A 226 18.20 3.65 -28.27
N THR A 227 18.14 4.14 -29.51
CA THR A 227 18.70 5.46 -29.88
C THR A 227 17.93 6.60 -29.22
N ARG A 228 16.60 6.45 -29.09
CA ARG A 228 15.70 7.49 -28.56
C ARG A 228 15.82 7.64 -27.04
N TYR A 229 15.95 6.53 -26.31
CA TYR A 229 16.04 6.58 -24.85
C TYR A 229 17.41 7.08 -24.36
N ARG A 230 18.49 6.64 -25.02
CA ARG A 230 19.85 7.12 -24.72
C ARG A 230 19.98 8.62 -24.95
N SER A 231 19.37 9.16 -26.01
CA SER A 231 19.37 10.61 -26.25
C SER A 231 18.58 11.39 -25.19
N VAL A 232 17.51 10.81 -24.63
CA VAL A 232 16.70 11.46 -23.59
C VAL A 232 17.40 11.41 -22.23
N GLU A 233 18.01 10.29 -21.84
CA GLU A 233 18.83 10.22 -20.62
C GLU A 233 20.05 11.14 -20.69
N GLN A 234 20.71 11.20 -21.85
CA GLN A 234 21.81 12.15 -22.08
C GLN A 234 21.32 13.60 -22.00
N ALA A 235 20.16 13.92 -22.58
CA ALA A 235 19.58 15.26 -22.50
C ALA A 235 19.20 15.63 -21.06
N ALA A 236 18.58 14.71 -20.30
CA ALA A 236 18.21 14.95 -18.91
C ALA A 236 19.42 15.07 -17.97
N ALA A 237 20.49 14.29 -18.21
CA ALA A 237 21.74 14.40 -17.47
C ALA A 237 22.43 15.75 -17.74
N VAL A 238 22.46 16.19 -18.99
CA VAL A 238 22.98 17.51 -19.38
C VAL A 238 22.14 18.62 -18.76
N GLU A 239 20.81 18.51 -18.76
CA GLU A 239 19.92 19.51 -18.16
C GLU A 239 20.08 19.58 -16.63
N ALA A 240 20.28 18.43 -15.96
CA ALA A 240 20.57 18.38 -14.53
C ALA A 240 21.95 18.97 -14.19
N GLU A 241 22.96 18.75 -15.02
CA GLU A 241 24.29 19.34 -14.88
C GLU A 241 24.27 20.86 -15.11
N VAL A 242 23.52 21.33 -16.11
CA VAL A 242 23.28 22.76 -16.36
C VAL A 242 22.54 23.41 -15.20
N ARG A 243 21.54 22.74 -14.63
CA ARG A 243 20.80 23.25 -13.47
C ARG A 243 21.67 23.29 -12.22
N GLY A 244 22.49 22.26 -11.99
CA GLY A 244 23.45 22.20 -10.89
C GLY A 244 24.54 23.27 -10.99
N THR A 245 25.05 23.54 -12.19
CA THR A 245 26.03 24.62 -12.43
C THR A 245 25.40 26.01 -12.30
N TYR A 246 24.15 26.20 -12.74
CA TYR A 246 23.41 27.44 -12.54
C TYR A 246 23.16 27.74 -11.05
N ASP A 247 22.71 26.75 -10.27
CA ASP A 247 22.52 26.92 -8.82
C ASP A 247 23.83 27.14 -8.07
N ARG A 248 24.93 26.47 -8.46
CA ARG A 248 26.26 26.73 -7.90
C ARG A 248 26.72 28.16 -8.16
N GLY A 249 26.54 28.66 -9.39
CA GLY A 249 26.89 30.03 -9.77
C GLY A 249 26.09 31.09 -9.00
N ARG A 250 24.83 30.81 -8.68
CA ARG A 250 23.99 31.67 -7.83
C ARG A 250 24.47 31.68 -6.38
N TYR A 251 24.87 30.52 -5.86
CA TYR A 251 25.36 30.37 -4.49
C TYR A 251 26.67 31.13 -4.25
N TYR A 252 27.62 31.07 -5.20
CA TYR A 252 28.88 31.81 -5.08
C TYR A 252 28.69 33.32 -5.27
N ARG A 253 27.84 33.76 -6.22
CA ARG A 253 27.55 35.19 -6.41
C ARG A 253 26.86 35.82 -5.20
N GLY A 254 25.96 35.09 -4.53
CA GLY A 254 25.32 35.54 -3.29
C GLY A 254 26.27 35.60 -2.08
N ALA A 255 27.38 34.86 -2.09
CA ALA A 255 28.40 34.95 -1.05
C ALA A 255 29.31 36.18 -1.24
N ASP A 256 29.66 36.51 -2.49
CA ASP A 256 30.46 37.68 -2.83
C ASP A 256 29.72 39.01 -2.51
N ASP A 257 28.40 39.05 -2.70
CA ASP A 257 27.56 40.21 -2.36
C ASP A 257 27.47 40.45 -0.83
N VAL A 258 27.56 39.39 -0.02
CA VAL A 258 27.52 39.46 1.46
C VAL A 258 28.86 39.92 2.04
N ASP A 259 29.99 39.53 1.44
CA ASP A 259 31.31 40.01 1.84
C ASP A 259 31.58 41.44 1.36
N ALA A 260 31.02 41.86 0.22
CA ALA A 260 31.12 43.24 -0.24
C ALA A 260 30.41 44.22 0.72
N ASP A 261 29.26 43.85 1.28
CA ASP A 261 28.51 44.70 2.22
C ASP A 261 29.17 44.78 3.61
N ARG A 262 29.91 43.74 4.01
CA ARG A 262 30.65 43.69 5.28
C ARG A 262 31.93 44.53 5.31
N SER A 263 32.41 44.95 4.14
CA SER A 263 33.60 45.80 3.99
C SER A 263 33.29 47.31 3.94
N ARG A 264 32.00 47.68 4.05
CA ARG A 264 31.50 49.08 4.02
C ARG A 264 31.01 49.63 5.37
N THR A 265 31.18 48.89 6.46
CA THR A 265 30.94 49.36 7.85
C THR A 265 32.23 49.45 8.62
#